data_AF-A0A836SDT8-F1
#
_entry.id   AF-A0A836SDT8-F1
#
_cell.length_a   1.000
_cell.length_b   1.000
_cell.length_c   1.000
_cell.angle_alpha   90.00
_cell.angle_beta   90.00
_cell.angle_gamma   90.00
#
_symmetry.space_group_name_H-M   'P 1'
#
loop_
_entity.id
_entity.type
_entity.pdbx_description
1 polymer ?
#
loop_
_entity_poly.entity_id
_entity_poly.type
_entity_poly.pdbx_seq_one_letter_code
_entity_poly.pdbx_strand_id
1 'polypeptide(L)'
;GTLNNTGIPLTGEASARYQRVQDGILQIFASGNLRGKPTIIVQGRDDALAHVNFSARAYYGLNKSTKSNSELVYIEVKNANHFDGLNQQYNINTQIPLYYYLNQALDRMYDHLKNGTSLPVSQVIPTVPTASLEERLPEIDSEEHCEITFSDDVLMIPEC
;
A
#
# COMPACT_ATOMS: atom_id res chain seq x y z
N GLY A 1 3.41 -31.72 -0.52
CA GLY A 1 4.44 -31.57 0.53
C GLY A 1 5.28 -32.83 0.58
N THR A 2 6.49 -32.74 1.12
CA THR A 2 7.43 -33.87 1.23
C THR A 2 7.76 -34.16 2.69
N LEU A 3 8.13 -35.40 2.99
CA LEU A 3 8.57 -35.79 4.33
C LEU A 3 9.89 -35.10 4.67
N ASN A 4 9.92 -34.24 5.70
CA ASN A 4 11.13 -33.60 6.23
C ASN A 4 12.08 -33.04 5.15
N ASN A 5 11.53 -32.42 4.10
CA ASN A 5 12.29 -31.91 2.94
C ASN A 5 13.17 -32.94 2.21
N THR A 6 12.90 -34.24 2.35
CA THR A 6 13.66 -35.33 1.69
C THR A 6 13.32 -35.52 0.21
N GLY A 7 12.31 -34.80 -0.31
CA GLY A 7 11.78 -35.02 -1.66
C GLY A 7 10.77 -36.17 -1.77
N ILE A 8 10.68 -37.04 -0.76
CA ILE A 8 9.71 -38.15 -0.73
C ILE A 8 8.30 -37.57 -0.53
N PRO A 9 7.32 -37.87 -1.41
CA PRO A 9 5.95 -37.35 -1.28
C PRO A 9 5.28 -37.79 0.03
N LEU A 10 4.52 -36.88 0.64
CA LEU A 10 3.60 -37.25 1.73
C LEU A 10 2.49 -38.16 1.18
N THR A 11 2.11 -39.17 1.97
CA THR A 11 1.04 -40.11 1.63
C THR A 11 0.03 -40.22 2.78
N GLY A 12 -1.13 -40.85 2.52
CA GLY A 12 -2.17 -41.10 3.52
C GLY A 12 -2.61 -39.83 4.27
N GLU A 13 -2.76 -39.96 5.59
CA GLU A 13 -3.24 -38.88 6.46
C GLU A 13 -2.32 -37.65 6.45
N ALA A 14 -1.01 -37.85 6.34
CA ALA A 14 -0.05 -36.75 6.30
C ALA A 14 -0.24 -35.88 5.04
N SER A 15 -0.55 -36.51 3.90
CA SER A 15 -0.90 -35.79 2.67
C SER A 15 -2.21 -35.01 2.81
N ALA A 16 -3.24 -35.62 3.40
CA ALA A 16 -4.53 -34.96 3.64
C ALA A 16 -4.41 -33.75 4.57
N ARG A 17 -3.62 -33.86 5.65
CA ARG A 17 -3.35 -32.73 6.56
C ARG A 17 -2.56 -31.62 5.87
N TYR A 18 -1.58 -31.96 5.03
CA TYR A 18 -0.84 -31.00 4.23
C TYR A 18 -1.77 -30.24 3.28
N GLN A 19 -2.60 -30.94 2.51
CA GLN A 19 -3.54 -30.32 1.58
C GLN A 19 -4.49 -29.36 2.31
N ARG A 20 -5.10 -29.80 3.41
CA ARG A 20 -5.97 -28.95 4.23
C ARG A 20 -5.27 -27.65 4.68
N VAL A 21 -4.01 -27.72 5.09
CA VAL A 21 -3.23 -26.53 5.48
C VAL A 21 -2.94 -25.63 4.27
N GLN A 22 -2.57 -26.20 3.13
CA GLN A 22 -2.37 -25.42 1.90
C GLN A 22 -3.66 -24.74 1.45
N ASP A 23 -4.79 -25.45 1.48
CA ASP A 23 -6.09 -24.89 1.12
C ASP A 23 -6.48 -23.73 2.04
N GLY A 24 -6.27 -23.88 3.35
CA GLY A 24 -6.51 -22.80 4.31
C GLY A 24 -5.61 -21.58 4.09
N ILE A 25 -4.34 -21.80 3.73
CA ILE A 25 -3.41 -20.73 3.34
C ILE A 25 -3.91 -20.03 2.07
N LEU A 26 -4.32 -20.78 1.04
CA LEU A 26 -4.84 -20.22 -0.21
C LEU A 26 -6.11 -19.39 -0.02
N GLN A 27 -6.95 -19.74 0.95
CA GLN A 27 -8.16 -18.99 1.27
C GLN A 27 -7.91 -17.60 1.87
N ILE A 28 -6.76 -17.40 2.52
CA ILE A 28 -6.40 -16.12 3.16
C ILE A 28 -5.45 -15.26 2.33
N PHE A 29 -4.92 -15.79 1.23
CA PHE A 29 -4.07 -15.01 0.33
C PHE A 29 -4.87 -13.87 -0.31
N ALA A 30 -4.30 -12.67 -0.27
CA ALA A 30 -4.79 -11.57 -1.08
C ALA A 30 -4.73 -11.96 -2.56
N SER A 31 -5.78 -11.67 -3.32
CA SER A 31 -5.82 -11.95 -4.75
C SER A 31 -5.33 -10.78 -5.62
N GLY A 32 -5.20 -9.59 -5.03
CA GLY A 32 -4.97 -8.34 -5.77
C GLY A 32 -6.13 -7.91 -6.66
N ASN A 33 -7.20 -8.71 -6.82
CA ASN A 33 -8.32 -8.39 -7.70
C ASN A 33 -9.39 -7.58 -6.96
N LEU A 34 -9.40 -6.26 -7.18
CA LEU A 34 -10.40 -5.36 -6.60
C LEU A 34 -11.76 -5.39 -7.32
N ARG A 35 -11.87 -6.15 -8.42
CA ARG A 35 -13.10 -6.32 -9.21
C ARG A 35 -13.64 -4.99 -9.76
N GLY A 36 -12.75 -4.13 -10.23
CA GLY A 36 -13.11 -2.84 -10.82
C GLY A 36 -13.52 -1.76 -9.81
N LYS A 37 -13.37 -2.01 -8.50
CA LYS A 37 -13.61 -0.98 -7.49
C LYS A 37 -12.44 0.02 -7.48
N PRO A 38 -12.68 1.34 -7.60
CA PRO A 38 -11.63 2.33 -7.42
C PRO A 38 -11.14 2.25 -5.97
N THR A 39 -9.84 2.41 -5.76
CA THR A 39 -9.22 2.27 -4.43
C THR A 39 -8.00 3.19 -4.34
N ILE A 40 -7.89 3.90 -3.21
CA ILE A 40 -6.66 4.61 -2.83
C ILE A 40 -6.10 3.92 -1.58
N ILE A 41 -4.80 3.59 -1.60
CA ILE A 41 -4.05 3.21 -0.41
C ILE A 41 -3.19 4.42 -0.01
N VAL A 42 -3.35 4.88 1.23
CA VAL A 42 -2.47 5.90 1.83
C VAL A 42 -1.67 5.21 2.94
N GLN A 43 -0.35 5.24 2.86
CA GLN A 43 0.52 4.57 3.82
C GLN A 43 1.76 5.41 4.13
N GLY A 44 2.09 5.52 5.41
CA GLY A 44 3.33 6.17 5.84
C GLY A 44 4.56 5.29 5.59
N ARG A 45 5.63 5.85 5.02
CA ARG A 45 6.90 5.15 4.74
C ARG A 45 7.60 4.68 6.01
N ASP A 46 7.42 5.39 7.12
CA ASP A 46 8.07 5.12 8.41
C ASP A 46 7.20 4.23 9.31
N ASP A 47 6.19 3.56 8.76
CA ASP A 47 5.33 2.63 9.51
C ASP A 47 6.14 1.39 9.96
N ALA A 48 6.48 1.36 11.25
CA ALA A 48 7.20 0.25 11.86
C ALA A 48 6.32 -0.96 12.22
N LEU A 49 4.99 -0.81 12.25
CA LEU A 49 4.06 -1.91 12.55
C LEU A 49 3.64 -2.63 11.27
N ALA A 50 3.11 -1.90 10.29
CA ALA A 50 2.65 -2.42 9.01
C ALA A 50 3.58 -1.97 7.87
N HIS A 51 4.86 -2.34 7.99
CA HIS A 51 5.94 -1.92 7.09
C HIS A 51 5.58 -2.02 5.61
N VAL A 52 5.79 -0.94 4.86
CA VAL A 52 5.33 -0.74 3.46
C VAL A 52 5.63 -1.90 2.52
N ASN A 53 6.81 -2.51 2.65
CA ASN A 53 7.24 -3.65 1.82
C ASN A 53 6.38 -4.92 1.99
N PHE A 54 5.78 -5.12 3.17
CA PHE A 54 4.97 -6.32 3.46
C PHE A 54 3.46 -6.00 3.47
N SER A 55 3.09 -4.76 3.15
CA SER A 55 1.71 -4.27 3.14
C SER A 55 1.38 -3.63 1.79
N ALA A 56 1.41 -2.30 1.71
CA ALA A 56 0.95 -1.51 0.58
C ALA A 56 1.74 -1.78 -0.72
N ARG A 57 3.09 -1.80 -0.67
CA ARG A 57 3.93 -2.08 -1.86
C ARG A 57 3.66 -3.49 -2.41
N ALA A 58 3.60 -4.49 -1.53
CA ALA A 58 3.31 -5.87 -1.91
C ALA A 58 1.91 -6.01 -2.54
N TYR A 59 0.89 -5.40 -1.94
CA TYR A 59 -0.47 -5.45 -2.47
C TYR A 59 -0.60 -4.69 -3.80
N TYR A 60 0.03 -3.51 -3.91
CA TYR A 60 0.03 -2.72 -5.14
C TYR A 60 0.69 -3.49 -6.28
N GLY A 61 1.88 -4.06 -6.06
CA GLY A 61 2.55 -4.91 -7.05
C GLY A 61 1.71 -6.12 -7.45
N LEU A 62 1.07 -6.80 -6.49
CA LEU A 62 0.15 -7.91 -6.77
C LEU A 62 -1.06 -7.47 -7.60
N ASN A 63 -1.67 -6.33 -7.27
CA ASN A 63 -2.80 -5.79 -8.03
C ASN A 63 -2.39 -5.49 -9.49
N LYS A 64 -1.22 -4.87 -9.70
CA LYS A 64 -0.73 -4.57 -11.06
C LYS A 64 -0.39 -5.84 -11.85
N SER A 65 0.19 -6.86 -11.21
CA SER A 65 0.52 -8.13 -11.88
C SER A 65 -0.74 -8.93 -12.27
N THR A 66 -1.86 -8.77 -11.56
CA THR A 66 -3.13 -9.40 -11.96
C THR A 66 -3.74 -8.82 -13.25
N LYS A 67 -3.19 -7.71 -13.78
CA LYS A 67 -3.73 -6.97 -14.94
C LYS A 67 -5.23 -6.68 -14.81
N SER A 68 -5.68 -6.49 -13.56
CA SER A 68 -7.08 -6.20 -13.29
C SER A 68 -7.43 -4.81 -13.83
N ASN A 69 -8.67 -4.62 -14.28
CA ASN A 69 -9.22 -3.30 -14.66
C ASN A 69 -9.46 -2.40 -13.43
N SER A 70 -8.72 -2.60 -12.34
CA SER A 70 -8.92 -1.89 -11.08
C SER A 70 -8.13 -0.60 -11.08
N GLU A 71 -8.81 0.52 -10.81
CA GLU A 71 -8.18 1.82 -10.59
C GLU A 71 -7.63 1.88 -9.16
N LEU A 72 -6.49 1.21 -8.94
CA LEU A 72 -5.75 1.28 -7.69
C LEU A 72 -4.67 2.36 -7.77
N VAL A 73 -4.78 3.32 -6.86
CA VAL A 73 -3.81 4.38 -6.58
C VAL A 73 -3.08 4.06 -5.27
N TYR A 74 -1.75 4.20 -5.28
CA TYR A 74 -0.92 4.05 -4.09
C TYR A 74 -0.19 5.35 -3.77
N ILE A 75 -0.48 5.89 -2.58
CA ILE A 75 0.13 7.09 -2.02
C ILE A 75 1.01 6.67 -0.84
N GLU A 76 2.32 6.84 -1.00
CA GLU A 76 3.30 6.58 0.04
C GLU A 76 3.83 7.89 0.61
N VAL A 77 3.59 8.16 1.89
CA VAL A 77 3.91 9.46 2.51
C VAL A 77 5.21 9.34 3.30
N LYS A 78 6.22 10.15 2.98
CA LYS A 78 7.46 10.20 3.77
C LYS A 78 7.19 10.74 5.16
N ASN A 79 8.11 10.43 6.08
CA ASN A 79 8.06 10.95 7.45
C ASN A 79 6.69 10.75 8.10
N ALA A 80 6.02 9.64 7.82
CA ALA A 80 4.70 9.36 8.35
C ALA A 80 4.62 7.89 8.74
N ASN A 81 3.79 7.60 9.75
CA ASN A 81 3.63 6.25 10.30
C ASN A 81 2.16 6.04 10.73
N HIS A 82 1.81 4.79 11.03
CA HIS A 82 0.44 4.40 11.43
C HIS A 82 -0.05 5.01 12.74
N PHE A 83 0.88 5.40 13.62
CA PHE A 83 0.59 5.92 14.95
C PHE A 83 0.69 7.44 15.00
N ASP A 84 0.37 8.11 13.90
CA ASP A 84 0.49 9.56 13.74
C ASP A 84 -0.26 10.37 14.81
N GLY A 85 -1.40 9.88 15.29
CA GLY A 85 -2.16 10.46 16.40
C GLY A 85 -1.39 10.54 17.73
N LEU A 86 -0.29 9.80 17.88
CA LEU A 86 0.58 9.83 19.06
C LEU A 86 1.73 10.83 18.92
N ASN A 87 1.97 11.39 17.72
CA ASN A 87 3.10 12.30 17.48
C ASN A 87 3.11 13.48 18.46
N GLN A 88 1.95 14.12 18.69
CA GLN A 88 1.83 15.24 19.63
C GLN A 88 2.11 14.82 21.08
N GLN A 89 1.56 13.68 21.51
CA GLN A 89 1.73 13.19 22.89
C GLN A 89 3.20 12.92 23.22
N TYR A 90 3.98 12.45 22.25
CA TYR A 90 5.40 12.13 22.43
C TYR A 90 6.36 13.21 21.90
N ASN A 91 5.85 14.39 21.55
CA ASN A 91 6.64 15.50 20.98
C ASN A 91 7.49 15.09 19.76
N ILE A 92 6.94 14.22 18.90
CA ILE A 92 7.59 13.79 17.66
C ILE A 92 7.30 14.83 16.59
N ASN A 93 8.30 15.66 16.27
CA ASN A 93 8.22 16.70 15.24
C ASN A 93 8.91 16.31 13.92
N THR A 94 9.46 15.10 13.85
CA THR A 94 10.06 14.52 12.64
C THR A 94 9.07 13.71 11.81
N GLN A 95 7.78 13.77 12.16
CA GLN A 95 6.72 13.00 11.53
C GLN A 95 5.52 13.88 11.17
N ILE A 96 4.82 13.49 10.12
CA ILE A 96 3.65 14.14 9.54
C ILE A 96 2.39 13.36 9.90
N PRO A 97 1.26 14.05 10.19
CA PRO A 97 -0.03 13.39 10.36
C PRO A 97 -0.51 12.77 9.04
N LEU A 98 -0.60 11.44 9.00
CA LEU A 98 -1.17 10.69 7.88
C LEU A 98 -2.67 10.99 7.72
N TYR A 99 -3.34 11.38 8.81
CA TYR A 99 -4.73 11.82 8.81
C TYR A 99 -5.01 12.96 7.81
N TYR A 100 -4.02 13.83 7.53
CA TYR A 100 -4.15 14.88 6.51
C TYR A 100 -4.38 14.28 5.12
N TYR A 101 -3.55 13.30 4.72
CA TYR A 101 -3.66 12.63 3.42
C TYR A 101 -4.85 11.67 3.35
N LEU A 102 -5.27 11.10 4.48
CA LEU A 102 -6.50 10.30 4.53
C LEU A 102 -7.72 11.15 4.13
N ASN A 103 -7.86 12.37 4.67
CA ASN A 103 -8.99 13.24 4.31
C ASN A 103 -8.95 13.64 2.83
N GLN A 104 -7.78 14.03 2.32
CA GLN A 104 -7.65 14.33 0.89
C GLN A 104 -8.01 13.13 0.01
N ALA A 105 -7.55 11.92 0.35
CA ALA A 105 -7.90 10.72 -0.39
C ALA A 105 -9.41 10.42 -0.37
N LEU A 106 -10.07 10.66 0.78
CA LEU A 106 -11.53 10.51 0.88
C LEU A 106 -12.26 11.53 0.01
N ASP A 107 -11.82 12.80 -0.01
CA ASP A 107 -12.40 13.84 -0.85
C ASP A 107 -12.22 13.51 -2.34
N ARG A 108 -11.02 13.09 -2.77
CA ARG A 108 -10.76 12.68 -4.17
C ARG A 108 -11.56 11.45 -4.57
N MET A 109 -11.71 10.47 -3.68
CA MET A 109 -12.55 9.30 -3.94
C MET A 109 -14.03 9.70 -4.04
N TYR A 110 -14.49 10.63 -3.19
CA TYR A 110 -15.85 11.15 -3.27
C TYR A 110 -16.10 11.83 -4.62
N ASP A 111 -15.20 12.71 -5.05
CA ASP A 111 -15.30 13.43 -6.32
C ASP A 111 -15.24 12.48 -7.53
N HIS A 112 -14.37 11.46 -7.47
CA HIS A 112 -14.30 10.42 -8.49
C HIS A 112 -15.63 9.67 -8.61
N LEU A 113 -16.20 9.23 -7.48
CA LEU A 113 -17.47 8.50 -7.47
C LEU A 113 -18.65 9.38 -7.87
N LYS A 114 -18.63 10.67 -7.53
CA LYS A 114 -19.76 11.59 -7.73
C LYS A 114 -19.75 12.22 -9.12
N ASN A 115 -18.58 12.62 -9.60
CA ASN A 115 -18.39 13.48 -10.76
C ASN A 115 -17.53 12.83 -11.86
N GLY A 116 -16.92 11.66 -11.61
CA GLY A 116 -16.02 11.01 -12.57
C GLY A 116 -14.65 11.69 -12.68
N THR A 117 -14.28 12.53 -11.71
CA THR A 117 -12.96 13.14 -11.65
C THR A 117 -11.87 12.06 -11.59
N SER A 118 -10.76 12.25 -12.31
CA SER A 118 -9.63 11.33 -12.25
C SER A 118 -9.04 11.27 -10.84
N LEU A 119 -8.68 10.07 -10.38
CA LEU A 119 -7.93 9.92 -9.14
C LEU A 119 -6.49 10.42 -9.31
N PRO A 120 -5.79 10.75 -8.21
CA PRO A 120 -4.37 11.11 -8.26
C PRO A 120 -3.52 9.98 -8.84
N VAL A 121 -2.35 10.31 -9.37
CA VAL A 121 -1.35 9.31 -9.75
C VAL A 121 -0.80 8.60 -8.51
N SER A 122 -0.41 7.34 -8.66
CA SER A 122 0.34 6.65 -7.61
C SER A 122 1.68 7.32 -7.41
N GLN A 123 2.03 7.69 -6.18
CA GLN A 123 3.21 8.50 -5.93
C GLN A 123 3.76 8.36 -4.51
N VAL A 124 5.01 8.79 -4.36
CA VAL A 124 5.61 9.11 -3.08
C VAL A 124 5.45 10.61 -2.83
N ILE A 125 4.93 10.99 -1.65
CA ILE A 125 4.81 12.40 -1.27
C ILE A 125 6.04 12.82 -0.46
N PRO A 126 6.86 13.77 -0.96
CA PRO A 126 8.13 14.15 -0.36
C PRO A 126 7.95 15.19 0.75
N THR A 127 7.30 14.81 1.84
CA THR A 127 7.07 15.73 2.96
C THR A 127 8.36 16.15 3.65
N VAL A 128 8.40 17.37 4.19
CA VAL A 128 9.55 17.86 4.98
C VAL A 128 9.06 18.39 6.34
N PRO A 129 9.09 17.60 7.43
CA PRO A 129 8.49 17.95 8.72
C PRO A 129 8.87 19.32 9.30
N THR A 130 10.09 19.78 9.03
CA THR A 130 10.65 21.04 9.55
C THR A 130 10.54 22.22 8.58
N ALA A 131 9.94 22.04 7.40
CA ALA A 131 9.80 23.09 6.40
C ALA A 131 8.62 24.04 6.66
N SER A 132 8.44 25.01 5.75
CA SER A 132 7.25 25.87 5.70
C SER A 132 5.96 25.05 5.52
N LEU A 133 4.79 25.60 5.82
CA LEU A 133 3.54 24.82 5.77
C LEU A 133 3.28 24.16 4.41
N GLU A 134 3.53 24.90 3.33
CA GLU A 134 3.33 24.45 1.93
C GLU A 134 4.28 23.30 1.57
N GLU A 135 5.57 23.44 1.90
CA GLU A 135 6.58 22.40 1.64
C GLU A 135 6.47 21.20 2.61
N ARG A 136 5.91 21.44 3.80
CA ARG A 136 5.75 20.41 4.83
C ARG A 136 4.66 19.41 4.45
N LEU A 137 3.59 19.87 3.81
CA LEU A 137 2.41 19.09 3.47
C LEU A 137 1.98 19.35 2.02
N PRO A 138 2.73 18.86 1.01
CA PRO A 138 2.27 18.93 -0.37
C PRO A 138 0.88 18.29 -0.53
N GLU A 139 0.08 18.79 -1.48
CA GLU A 139 -1.22 18.21 -1.78
C GLU A 139 -1.08 16.79 -2.37
N ILE A 140 -2.12 15.96 -2.22
CA ILE A 140 -2.10 14.56 -2.68
C ILE A 140 -2.02 14.43 -4.22
N ASP A 141 -2.31 15.51 -4.93
CA ASP A 141 -2.39 15.63 -6.39
C ASP A 141 -1.60 16.85 -6.89
N SER A 142 -0.52 17.21 -6.20
CA SER A 142 0.41 18.24 -6.66
C SER A 142 0.94 17.95 -8.07
N GLU A 143 1.12 19.00 -8.88
CA GLU A 143 1.67 18.87 -10.23
C GLU A 143 3.09 18.27 -10.21
N GLU A 144 3.91 18.69 -9.24
CA GLU A 144 5.18 18.04 -8.94
C GLU A 144 4.93 16.83 -8.07
N HIS A 145 5.16 15.63 -8.63
CA HIS A 145 4.90 14.36 -7.96
C HIS A 145 6.01 13.35 -8.26
N CYS A 146 6.22 12.43 -7.33
CA CYS A 146 7.17 11.35 -7.50
C CYS A 146 6.46 10.07 -7.84
N GLU A 147 6.27 9.82 -9.13
CA GLU A 147 5.43 8.74 -9.60
C GLU A 147 5.98 7.35 -9.21
N ILE A 148 5.08 6.51 -8.68
CA ILE A 148 5.31 5.08 -8.47
C ILE A 148 4.92 4.35 -9.75
N THR A 149 5.87 3.68 -10.37
CA THR A 149 5.65 2.99 -11.65
C THR A 149 5.71 1.47 -11.49
N PHE A 150 5.01 0.76 -12.36
CA PHE A 150 5.06 -0.69 -12.47
C PHE A 150 5.19 -1.08 -13.94
N SER A 151 6.33 -1.66 -14.30
CA SER A 151 6.64 -2.07 -15.68
C SER A 151 7.46 -3.34 -15.66
N ASP A 152 7.24 -4.24 -16.62
CA ASP A 152 7.98 -5.51 -16.75
C ASP A 152 7.99 -6.33 -15.45
N ASP A 153 6.85 -6.37 -14.76
CA ASP A 153 6.66 -7.01 -13.45
C ASP A 153 7.56 -6.48 -12.31
N VAL A 154 8.12 -5.27 -12.49
CA VAL A 154 8.93 -4.57 -11.49
C VAL A 154 8.18 -3.34 -10.97
N LEU A 155 8.05 -3.27 -9.63
CA LEU A 155 7.57 -2.09 -8.93
C LEU A 155 8.74 -1.16 -8.61
N MET A 156 8.69 0.08 -9.11
CA MET A 156 9.67 1.11 -8.82
C MET A 156 9.08 2.13 -7.86
N ILE A 157 9.75 2.31 -6.71
CA ILE A 157 9.40 3.31 -5.71
C ILE A 157 10.49 4.40 -5.73
N PRO A 158 10.15 5.67 -6.03
CA PRO A 158 11.13 6.75 -6.04
C PRO A 158 11.59 7.16 -4.63
N GLU A 159 12.78 7.77 -4.57
CA GLU A 159 13.46 8.26 -3.35
C GLU A 159 13.43 9.77 -3.17
N CYS A 160 12.59 10.48 -3.93
CA CYS A 160 12.22 11.82 -3.48
C CYS A 160 11.76 11.74 -2.00
#